data_AF-A0A1W5CX84-F1
#
_entry.id   AF-A0A1W5CX84-F1
#
_cell.length_a   1.000
_cell.length_b   1.000
_cell.length_c   1.000
_cell.angle_alpha   90.00
_cell.angle_beta   90.00
_cell.angle_gamma   90.00
#
_symmetry.space_group_name_H-M   'P 1'
#
loop_
_entity.id
_entity.type
_entity.pdbx_description
1 polymer ?
#
loop_
_entity_poly.entity_id
_entity_poly.type
_entity_poly.pdbx_seq_one_letter_code
_entity_poly.pdbx_strand_id
1 'polypeptide(L)' 'MLQRVLNRAKTSGRLDDTEDVFQKRYGAFVEDNAGILQFFSDEVIDVDCERPLDEIVEYDRKVEAE' A
#
# COMPACT_ATOMS: atom_id res chain seq x y z
N MET A 1 5.83 4.96 1.77
CA MET A 1 5.26 4.73 0.40
C MET A 1 5.76 5.63 -0.74
N LEU A 2 5.68 6.98 -0.70
CA LEU A 2 6.04 7.87 -1.83
C LEU A 2 7.38 7.52 -2.51
N GLN A 3 8.41 7.26 -1.71
CA GLN A 3 9.75 6.88 -2.23
C GLN A 3 9.73 5.63 -3.13
N ARG A 4 8.86 4.65 -2.83
CA ARG A 4 8.72 3.44 -3.65
C ARG A 4 8.12 3.75 -5.02
N VAL A 5 7.15 4.67 -5.07
CA VAL A 5 6.54 5.15 -6.32
C VAL A 5 7.55 5.91 -7.17
N LEU A 6 8.30 6.85 -6.57
CA LEU A 6 9.34 7.60 -7.28
C LEU A 6 10.46 6.70 -7.81
N ASN A 7 10.84 5.64 -7.06
CA ASN A 7 11.81 4.66 -7.55
C ASN A 7 11.26 3.82 -8.70
N ARG A 8 9.97 3.45 -8.68
CA ARG A 8 9.30 2.76 -9.78
C ARG A 8 9.27 3.59 -11.07
N ALA A 9 9.10 4.92 -10.97
CA ALA A 9 9.15 5.82 -12.12
C ALA A 9 10.45 5.67 -12.92
N LYS A 10 11.58 5.44 -12.24
CA LYS A 10 12.92 5.35 -12.84
C LYS A 10 13.10 4.12 -13.73
N THR A 11 12.37 3.04 -13.48
CA THR A 11 12.60 1.75 -14.15
C THR A 11 11.43 1.26 -14.99
N SER A 12 10.21 1.74 -14.75
CA SER A 12 8.98 1.17 -15.33
C SER A 12 8.41 1.92 -16.54
N GLY A 13 8.89 3.14 -16.82
CA GLY A 13 8.30 4.02 -17.85
C GLY A 13 6.96 4.65 -17.44
N ARG A 14 6.55 4.51 -16.17
CA ARG A 14 5.36 5.19 -15.64
C ARG A 14 5.59 6.68 -15.46
N LEU A 15 5.10 7.46 -16.42
CA LEU A 15 5.18 8.93 -16.43
C LEU A 15 4.31 9.58 -15.35
N ASP A 16 3.31 8.86 -14.83
CA ASP A 16 2.38 9.34 -13.80
C ASP A 16 2.88 9.10 -12.36
N ASP A 17 4.02 8.44 -12.17
CA ASP A 17 4.63 8.23 -10.86
C ASP A 17 5.41 9.51 -10.42
N THR A 18 4.68 10.62 -10.25
CA THR A 18 5.19 11.90 -9.74
C THR A 18 4.62 12.21 -8.35
N GLU A 19 5.21 13.16 -7.63
CA GLU A 19 4.74 13.55 -6.30
C GLU A 19 3.31 14.11 -6.32
N ASP A 20 3.00 15.02 -7.25
CA ASP A 20 1.66 15.62 -7.39
C ASP A 20 0.59 14.57 -7.69
N VAL A 21 0.87 13.66 -8.62
CA VAL A 21 -0.07 12.58 -8.97
C VAL A 21 -0.20 11.58 -7.83
N PHE A 22 0.90 11.27 -7.12
CA PHE A 22 0.86 10.42 -5.93
C PHE A 22 -0.03 11.00 -4.85
N GLN A 23 0.10 12.29 -4.51
CA GLN A 23 -0.72 12.92 -3.48
C GLN A 23 -2.21 12.87 -3.80
N LYS A 24 -2.59 13.16 -5.06
CA LYS A 24 -3.99 13.07 -5.52
C LYS A 24 -4.53 11.64 -5.41
N ARG A 25 -3.76 10.66 -5.89
CA ARG A 25 -4.16 9.24 -5.86
C ARG A 25 -4.22 8.69 -4.44
N TYR A 26 -3.27 9.06 -3.59
CA TYR A 26 -3.24 8.64 -2.19
C TYR A 26 -4.40 9.25 -1.41
N GLY A 27 -4.70 10.53 -1.62
CA GLY A 27 -5.85 11.20 -1.02
C GLY A 27 -7.16 10.53 -1.38
N ALA A 28 -7.41 10.33 -2.68
CA ALA A 28 -8.61 9.63 -3.17
C ALA A 28 -8.69 8.19 -2.63
N PHE A 29 -7.58 7.45 -2.61
CA PHE A 29 -7.55 6.10 -2.03
C PHE A 29 -7.97 6.09 -0.56
N VAL A 30 -7.43 6.98 0.27
CA VAL A 30 -7.79 7.06 1.70
C VAL A 30 -9.26 7.45 1.88
N GLU A 31 -9.73 8.46 1.14
CA GLU A 31 -11.11 8.95 1.21
C GLU A 31 -12.11 7.86 0.80
N ASP A 32 -11.92 7.25 -0.38
CA ASP A 32 -12.86 6.31 -0.97
C ASP A 32 -12.89 4.96 -0.21
N ASN A 33 -11.80 4.58 0.46
CA ASN A 33 -11.69 3.27 1.12
C ASN A 33 -11.87 3.32 2.64
N ALA A 34 -11.89 4.50 3.27
CA ALA A 34 -12.04 4.62 4.73
C ALA A 34 -13.29 3.90 5.26
N GLY A 35 -14.44 4.06 4.58
CA GLY A 35 -15.68 3.38 4.96
C GLY A 35 -15.65 1.87 4.77
N ILE A 36 -14.90 1.37 3.78
CA ILE A 36 -14.74 -0.07 3.52
C ILE A 36 -13.91 -0.70 4.64
N LEU A 37 -12.76 -0.10 4.97
CA LEU A 37 -11.90 -0.58 6.06
C LEU A 37 -12.63 -0.53 7.40
N GLN A 38 -13.45 0.49 7.65
CA GLN A 38 -14.27 0.54 8.85
C GLN A 38 -15.30 -0.60 8.89
N PHE A 39 -15.97 -0.87 7.76
CA PHE A 39 -17.00 -1.91 7.67
C PHE A 39 -16.42 -3.31 7.93
N PHE A 40 -15.22 -3.59 7.41
CA PHE A 40 -14.54 -4.88 7.56
C PHE A 40 -13.52 -4.91 8.71
N SER A 41 -13.59 -3.98 9.67
CA SER A 41 -12.56 -3.83 10.71
C SER A 41 -12.30 -5.10 11.54
N ASP A 42 -13.29 -5.98 11.69
CA ASP A 42 -13.16 -7.28 12.39
C ASP A 42 -12.68 -8.43 11.47
N GLU A 43 -12.66 -8.20 10.15
CA GLU A 43 -12.30 -9.19 9.11
C GLU A 43 -10.96 -8.88 8.42
N VAL A 44 -10.33 -7.75 8.76
CA VAL A 44 -9.05 -7.32 8.17
C VAL A 44 -7.91 -7.41 9.18
N ILE A 45 -6.72 -7.70 8.66
CA ILE A 45 -5.48 -7.68 9.42
C ILE A 45 -4.58 -6.63 8.81
N ASP A 46 -4.14 -5.68 9.65
CA ASP A 46 -3.23 -4.62 9.23
C ASP A 46 -1.80 -5.15 9.09
N VAL A 47 -1.25 -5.01 7.88
CA VAL A 47 0.14 -5.38 7.57
C VAL A 47 0.99 -4.12 7.45
N ASP A 48 2.03 -4.02 8.29
CA ASP A 48 3.01 -2.93 8.21
C ASP A 48 3.85 -3.05 6.95
N CYS A 49 3.49 -2.26 5.95
CA CYS A 49 4.15 -2.28 4.66
C CYS A 49 5.52 -1.59 4.64
N GLU A 50 5.99 -0.91 5.70
CA GLU A 50 7.30 -0.24 5.70
C GLU A 50 8.46 -1.19 6.04
N ARG A 51 8.17 -2.43 6.44
CA ARG A 51 9.16 -3.48 6.69
C ARG A 51 9.87 -3.97 5.41
N PRO A 52 11.03 -4.63 5.55
CA PRO A 52 11.67 -5.38 4.47
C PRO A 52 10.74 -6.41 3.82
N LEU A 53 10.95 -6.68 2.52
CA LEU A 53 10.07 -7.55 1.73
C LEU A 53 10.01 -8.98 2.28
N ASP A 54 11.14 -9.52 2.71
CA ASP A 54 11.25 -10.85 3.32
C ASP A 54 10.44 -10.95 4.61
N GLU A 55 10.48 -9.93 5.46
CA GLU A 55 9.66 -9.87 6.68
C GLU A 55 8.15 -9.81 6.38
N ILE A 56 7.76 -9.02 5.37
CA ILE A 56 6.34 -8.92 4.96
C ILE A 56 5.86 -10.26 4.41
N VAL A 57 6.64 -10.92 3.54
CA VAL A 57 6.30 -12.22 2.96
C VAL A 57 6.22 -13.32 4.01
N GLU A 58 7.09 -13.29 5.03
CA GLU A 58 7.00 -14.24 6.15
C GLU A 58 5.74 -14.01 6.99
N TYR A 59 5.38 -12.75 7.25
CA TYR A 59 4.17 -12.40 7.99
C TYR A 59 2.90 -12.86 7.25
N ASP A 60 2.82 -12.58 5.95
CA ASP A 60 1.70 -12.96 5.08
C ASP A 60 1.41 -14.47 5.14
N ARG A 61 2.46 -15.30 5.02
CA ARG A 61 2.34 -16.77 5.14
C ARG A 61 1.84 -17.25 6.49
N LYS A 62 2.13 -16.53 7.58
CA LYS A 62 1.65 -16.90 8.92
C LYS A 62 0.18 -16.56 9.08
N VAL A 63 -0.25 -15.40 8.55
CA VAL A 63 -1.66 -14.99 8.55
C VAL A 63 -2.52 -15.96 7.73
N GLU A 64 -2.07 -16.40 6.56
CA GLU A 64 -2.82 -17.38 5.73
C GLU A 64 -2.93 -18.79 6.36
N ALA A 65 -2.12 -19.09 7.38
CA ALA A 65 -2.07 -20.41 8.01
C ALA A 65 -2.97 -20.53 9.27
N GLU A 66 -3.53 -19.42 9.74
CA GLU A 66 -4.46 -19.34 10.89
C GLU A 66 -5.93 -19.39 10.43
#